data_AF-A0A0F9GZ50-F1
#
_entry.id   AF-A0A0F9GZ50-F1
#
_cell.length_a   1.000
_cell.length_b   1.000
_cell.length_c   1.000
_cell.angle_alpha   90.00
_cell.angle_beta   90.00
_cell.angle_gamma   90.00
#
_symmetry.space_group_name_H-M   'P 1'
#
loop_
_entity.id
_entity.type
_entity.pdbx_description
1 polymer ?
#
loop_
_entity_poly.entity_id
_entity_poly.type
_entity_poly.pdbx_seq_one_letter_code
_entity_poly.pdbx_strand_id
1 'polypeptide(L)'
;SFAYADYSGVVTMIQTYYYRMLEIFRQYYLLVIKGKDHKPQRQAIQSYIIILTQLLKRYNSIQNDKTANKVLKDIDEFTKTTGTMNFEKLKDCVDTISDAHNILGLNKIEFQKRNPAKAMSGG
;
A
#
# COMPACT_ATOMS: atom_id res chain seq x y z
N SER A 1 -6.27 8.56 24.73
CA SER A 1 -6.91 8.84 23.43
C SER A 1 -5.94 9.23 22.31
N PHE A 2 -4.64 9.49 22.57
CA PHE A 2 -3.66 9.88 21.54
C PHE A 2 -3.29 8.75 20.55
N ALA A 3 -3.06 7.53 21.04
CA ALA A 3 -2.65 6.39 20.20
C ALA A 3 -3.68 5.97 19.12
N TYR A 4 -4.97 6.23 19.35
CA TYR A 4 -6.03 5.92 18.39
C TYR A 4 -6.09 6.93 17.22
N ALA A 5 -5.81 8.20 17.51
CA ALA A 5 -5.71 9.25 16.49
C ALA A 5 -4.53 8.96 15.55
N ASP A 6 -3.37 8.59 16.10
CA ASP A 6 -2.18 8.19 15.33
C ASP A 6 -2.45 6.95 14.47
N TYR A 7 -3.15 5.95 15.03
CA TYR A 7 -3.54 4.73 14.32
C TYR A 7 -4.45 5.01 13.12
N SER A 8 -5.54 5.77 13.33
CA SER A 8 -6.48 6.12 12.26
C SER A 8 -5.84 7.00 11.17
N GLY A 9 -4.93 7.90 11.55
CA GLY A 9 -4.15 8.72 10.62
C GLY A 9 -3.21 7.88 9.75
N VAL A 10 -2.50 6.91 10.34
CA VAL A 10 -1.61 6.00 9.60
C VAL A 10 -2.40 5.14 8.61
N VAL A 11 -3.54 4.57 9.02
CA VAL A 11 -4.40 3.80 8.11
C VAL A 11 -4.90 4.66 6.95
N THR A 12 -5.35 5.89 7.23
CA THR A 12 -5.84 6.81 6.20
C THR A 12 -4.74 7.19 5.21
N MET A 13 -3.51 7.40 5.69
CA MET A 13 -2.35 7.63 4.82
C MET A 13 -2.08 6.41 3.94
N ILE A 14 -2.02 5.21 4.52
CA ILE A 14 -1.79 3.97 3.74
C ILE A 14 -2.84 3.83 2.63
N GLN A 15 -4.12 3.98 2.96
CA GLN A 15 -5.21 3.90 1.97
C GLN A 15 -5.04 4.95 0.88
N THR A 16 -4.72 6.20 1.24
CA THR A 16 -4.57 7.30 0.29
C THR A 16 -3.44 7.02 -0.72
N TYR A 17 -2.27 6.61 -0.23
CA TYR A 17 -1.14 6.28 -1.09
C TYR A 17 -1.39 5.02 -1.91
N TYR A 18 -2.10 4.03 -1.34
CA TYR A 18 -2.46 2.78 -2.03
C TYR A 18 -3.35 3.03 -3.25
N TYR A 19 -4.45 3.77 -3.08
CA TYR A 19 -5.36 4.05 -4.19
C TYR A 19 -4.73 4.94 -5.27
N ARG A 20 -3.87 5.90 -4.89
CA ARG A 20 -3.10 6.70 -5.86
C ARG A 20 -2.11 5.86 -6.65
N MET A 21 -1.43 4.91 -5.99
CA MET A 21 -0.55 3.97 -6.66
C MET A 21 -1.30 3.14 -7.70
N LEU A 22 -2.46 2.57 -7.34
CA LEU A 22 -3.29 1.78 -8.26
C LEU A 22 -3.75 2.59 -9.46
N GLU A 23 -4.16 3.85 -9.25
CA GLU A 23 -4.61 4.73 -10.31
C GLU A 23 -3.49 4.99 -11.33
N ILE A 24 -2.29 5.35 -10.86
CA ILE A 24 -1.15 5.63 -11.73
C ILE A 24 -0.65 4.35 -12.39
N PHE A 25 -0.66 3.22 -11.68
CA PHE A 25 -0.32 1.92 -12.26
C PHE A 25 -1.28 1.54 -13.38
N ARG A 26 -2.59 1.78 -13.23
CA ARG A 26 -3.58 1.57 -14.30
C ARG A 26 -3.28 2.44 -15.53
N GLN A 27 -2.94 3.71 -15.32
CA GLN A 27 -2.55 4.60 -16.42
C GLN A 27 -1.28 4.11 -17.12
N TYR A 28 -0.27 3.68 -16.37
CA TYR A 28 0.98 3.13 -16.91
C TYR A 28 0.73 1.82 -17.68
N TYR A 29 -0.08 0.91 -17.14
CA TYR A 29 -0.48 -0.34 -17.78
C TYR A 29 -1.09 -0.12 -19.18
N LEU A 30 -2.01 0.84 -19.29
CA LEU A 30 -2.62 1.21 -20.57
C LEU A 30 -1.61 1.78 -21.59
N LEU A 31 -0.55 2.45 -21.13
CA LEU A 31 0.52 2.94 -21.99
C LEU A 31 1.42 1.80 -22.48
N VAL A 32 1.76 0.86 -21.58
CA VAL A 32 2.58 -0.31 -21.92
C VAL A 32 1.90 -1.18 -22.98
N ILE A 33 0.58 -1.43 -22.86
CA ILE A 33 -0.19 -2.16 -23.89
C ILE A 33 -0.10 -1.46 -25.26
N LYS A 34 0.00 -0.14 -25.28
CA LYS A 34 0.16 0.66 -26.51
C LYS A 34 1.61 0.75 -26.99
N GLY A 35 2.53 -0.02 -26.40
CA GLY A 35 3.95 0.00 -26.73
C GLY A 35 4.69 1.25 -26.26
N LYS A 36 4.14 2.00 -25.28
CA LYS A 36 4.75 3.24 -24.76
C LYS A 36 5.27 3.02 -23.35
N ASP A 37 6.57 3.21 -23.15
CA ASP A 37 7.16 3.30 -21.80
C ASP A 37 7.26 4.77 -21.39
N HIS A 38 6.46 5.17 -20.39
CA HIS A 38 6.48 6.53 -19.87
C HIS A 38 7.19 6.56 -18.52
N LYS A 39 8.50 6.88 -18.59
CA LYS A 39 9.42 6.92 -17.44
C LYS A 39 8.87 7.67 -16.21
N PRO A 40 8.20 8.84 -16.34
CA PRO A 40 7.56 9.52 -15.21
C PRO A 40 6.55 8.68 -14.40
N GLN A 41 5.60 7.96 -15.02
CA GLN A 41 4.63 7.15 -14.26
C GLN A 41 5.35 5.98 -13.59
N ARG A 42 6.32 5.35 -14.29
CA ARG A 42 7.16 4.32 -13.68
C ARG A 42 7.85 4.82 -12.41
N GLN A 43 8.48 6.00 -12.47
CA GLN A 43 9.15 6.60 -11.30
C GLN A 43 8.14 6.96 -10.20
N ALA A 44 6.97 7.49 -10.55
CA ALA A 44 5.91 7.78 -9.59
C ALA A 44 5.47 6.50 -8.86
N ILE A 45 5.21 5.40 -9.58
CA ILE A 45 4.82 4.11 -8.99
C ILE A 45 5.92 3.61 -8.05
N GLN A 46 7.20 3.69 -8.45
CA GLN A 46 8.33 3.34 -7.59
C GLN A 46 8.33 4.16 -6.29
N SER A 47 8.11 5.47 -6.37
CA SER A 47 8.01 6.33 -5.18
C SER A 47 6.85 5.92 -4.27
N TYR A 48 5.68 5.59 -4.84
CA TYR A 48 4.53 5.10 -4.06
C TYR A 48 4.82 3.77 -3.37
N ILE A 49 5.46 2.82 -4.06
CA ILE A 49 5.88 1.54 -3.48
C ILE A 49 6.77 1.77 -2.26
N ILE A 50 7.77 2.65 -2.36
CA ILE A 50 8.68 2.97 -1.25
C ILE A 50 7.92 3.56 -0.06
N ILE A 51 7.05 4.55 -0.30
CA ILE A 51 6.24 5.19 0.75
C ILE A 51 5.32 4.17 1.43
N LEU A 52 4.60 3.36 0.65
CA LEU A 52 3.68 2.35 1.19
C LEU A 52 4.42 1.29 2.01
N THR A 53 5.59 0.86 1.57
CA THR A 53 6.44 -0.07 2.32
C THR A 53 6.78 0.48 3.71
N GLN A 54 7.19 1.75 3.79
CA GLN A 54 7.53 2.38 5.07
C GLN A 54 6.31 2.51 5.98
N LEU A 55 5.17 2.92 5.43
CA LEU A 55 3.93 3.07 6.19
C LEU A 55 3.39 1.72 6.70
N LEU A 56 3.41 0.68 5.86
CA LEU A 56 2.97 -0.66 6.24
C LEU A 56 3.89 -1.30 7.30
N LYS A 57 5.21 -1.08 7.23
CA LYS A 57 6.14 -1.50 8.29
C LYS A 57 5.83 -0.83 9.62
N ARG A 58 5.60 0.48 9.59
CA ARG A 58 5.21 1.24 10.79
C ARG A 58 3.88 0.71 11.34
N TYR A 59 2.90 0.47 10.49
CA TYR A 59 1.63 -0.13 10.90
C TYR A 59 1.81 -1.54 11.49
N ASN A 60 2.62 -2.40 10.88
CA ASN A 60 2.82 -3.75 11.40
C ASN A 60 3.59 -3.79 12.72
N SER A 61 4.51 -2.85 12.96
CA SER A 61 5.15 -2.72 14.28
C SER A 61 4.15 -2.44 15.41
N ILE A 62 2.97 -1.89 15.06
CA ILE A 62 1.88 -1.60 16.00
C ILE A 62 0.94 -2.81 16.15
N GLN A 63 0.66 -3.54 15.06
CA GLN A 63 -0.25 -4.70 15.05
C GLN A 63 0.41 -6.03 15.45
N ASN A 64 1.73 -6.16 15.27
CA ASN A 64 2.52 -7.37 15.52
C ASN A 64 2.01 -8.62 14.75
N ASP A 65 1.62 -8.45 13.48
CA ASP A 65 1.12 -9.55 12.64
C ASP A 65 2.27 -10.32 11.98
N LYS A 66 2.36 -11.64 12.25
CA LYS A 66 3.40 -12.53 11.72
C LYS A 66 3.29 -12.76 10.21
N THR A 67 2.07 -12.79 9.67
CA THR A 67 1.82 -12.98 8.24
C THR A 67 2.24 -11.72 7.48
N ALA A 68 1.93 -10.54 8.03
CA ALA A 68 2.35 -9.27 7.49
C ALA A 68 3.87 -9.09 7.52
N ASN A 69 4.57 -9.62 8.53
CA ASN A 69 6.04 -9.58 8.59
C ASN A 69 6.69 -10.27 7.38
N LYS A 70 6.13 -11.39 6.92
CA LYS A 70 6.64 -12.09 5.73
C LYS A 70 6.46 -11.24 4.47
N VAL A 71 5.24 -10.75 4.24
CA VAL A 71 4.92 -9.93 3.07
C VAL A 71 5.73 -8.63 3.06
N LEU A 72 5.95 -8.01 4.22
CA LEU A 72 6.77 -6.78 4.33
C LEU A 72 8.25 -7.02 4.08
N LYS A 73 8.75 -8.23 4.37
CA LYS A 73 10.12 -8.62 4.04
C LYS A 73 10.28 -8.78 2.53
N ASP A 74 9.31 -9.39 1.86
CA ASP A 74 9.30 -9.54 0.41
C ASP A 74 9.28 -8.15 -0.27
N ILE A 75 8.43 -7.23 0.21
CA ILE A 75 8.40 -5.83 -0.27
C ILE A 75 9.74 -5.11 -0.02
N ASP A 76 10.36 -5.30 1.15
CA ASP A 76 11.65 -4.67 1.47
C ASP A 76 12.77 -5.10 0.52
N GLU A 77 12.82 -6.39 0.17
CA GLU A 77 13.78 -6.94 -0.78
C GLU A 77 13.62 -6.33 -2.17
N PHE A 78 12.38 -6.15 -2.62
CA PHE A 78 12.10 -5.46 -3.89
C PHE A 78 12.57 -4.00 -3.87
N THR A 79 12.30 -3.26 -2.79
CA THR A 79 12.71 -1.85 -2.69
C THR A 79 14.22 -1.64 -2.59
N LYS A 80 14.99 -2.66 -2.19
CA LYS A 80 16.46 -2.62 -2.16
C LYS A 80 17.10 -2.80 -3.53
N THR A 81 16.39 -3.40 -4.48
CA THR A 81 16.82 -3.45 -5.89
C THR A 81 16.52 -2.13 -6.61
N THR A 82 17.12 -1.03 -6.13
CA THR A 82 17.04 0.30 -6.77
C THR A 82 17.91 0.37 -8.03
N GLY A 83 17.38 -0.20 -9.11
CA GLY A 83 17.79 0.02 -10.49
C GLY A 83 16.57 -0.19 -11.37
N THR A 84 16.21 0.79 -12.20
CA THR A 84 15.02 0.87 -13.06
C THR A 84 14.17 -0.41 -13.09
N MET A 85 13.17 -0.50 -12.20
CA MET A 85 12.23 -1.63 -12.21
C MET A 85 11.49 -1.64 -13.55
N ASN A 86 11.60 -2.73 -14.31
CA ASN A 86 10.79 -2.92 -15.51
C ASN A 86 9.31 -3.08 -15.13
N PHE A 87 8.44 -3.11 -16.15
CA PHE A 87 7.00 -3.23 -15.93
C PHE A 87 6.61 -4.47 -15.10
N GLU A 88 7.25 -5.62 -15.37
CA GLU A 88 6.99 -6.88 -14.65
C GLU A 88 7.30 -6.74 -13.16
N LYS A 89 8.51 -6.28 -12.80
CA LYS A 89 8.88 -6.05 -11.40
C LYS A 89 7.97 -5.04 -10.71
N LEU A 90 7.56 -3.98 -11.43
CA LEU A 90 6.60 -3.01 -10.91
C LEU A 90 5.24 -3.65 -10.61
N LYS A 91 4.75 -4.49 -11.51
CA LYS A 91 3.49 -5.22 -11.33
C LYS A 91 3.57 -6.13 -10.11
N ASP A 92 4.63 -6.92 -9.99
CA ASP A 92 4.80 -7.83 -8.86
C ASP A 92 4.84 -7.08 -7.52
N CYS A 93 5.48 -5.90 -7.48
CA CYS A 93 5.47 -5.04 -6.30
C CYS A 93 4.06 -4.51 -5.96
N VAL A 94 3.32 -4.07 -6.97
CA VAL A 94 1.94 -3.57 -6.80
C VAL A 94 1.01 -4.68 -6.30
N ASP A 95 1.17 -5.90 -6.82
CA ASP A 95 0.42 -7.07 -6.40
C ASP A 95 0.76 -7.44 -4.94
N THR A 96 2.05 -7.48 -4.59
CA THR A 96 2.51 -7.78 -3.21
C THR A 96 2.00 -6.74 -2.20
N ILE A 97 2.01 -5.45 -2.55
CA ILE A 97 1.44 -4.39 -1.71
C ILE A 97 -0.08 -4.55 -1.57
N SER A 98 -0.77 -4.96 -2.63
CA SER A 98 -2.22 -5.21 -2.59
C SER A 98 -2.55 -6.38 -1.66
N ASP A 99 -1.76 -7.45 -1.70
CA ASP A 99 -1.91 -8.57 -0.78
C ASP A 99 -1.66 -8.14 0.67
N ALA A 100 -0.60 -7.37 0.93
CA ALA A 100 -0.34 -6.82 2.26
C ALA A 100 -1.53 -5.97 2.76
N HIS A 101 -2.07 -5.11 1.88
CA HIS A 101 -3.19 -4.24 2.19
C HIS A 101 -4.46 -5.03 2.54
N ASN A 102 -4.70 -6.16 1.87
CA ASN A 102 -5.82 -7.05 2.13
C ASN A 102 -5.63 -7.87 3.42
N ILE A 103 -4.46 -8.50 3.60
CA ILE A 103 -4.13 -9.31 4.79
C ILE A 103 -4.24 -8.47 6.07
N LEU A 104 -3.78 -7.22 6.02
CA LEU A 104 -3.83 -6.30 7.16
C LEU A 104 -5.22 -5.70 7.41
N GLY A 105 -6.23 -6.06 6.63
CA GLY A 105 -7.59 -5.54 6.75
C GLY A 105 -7.70 -4.04 6.53
N LEU A 106 -6.83 -3.48 5.69
CA LEU A 106 -6.76 -2.03 5.41
C LEU A 106 -7.73 -1.61 4.32
N ASN A 107 -8.49 -2.55 3.74
CA ASN A 107 -9.55 -2.22 2.79
C ASN A 107 -10.58 -1.27 3.45
N LYS A 108 -11.09 -0.31 2.66
CA LYS A 108 -12.04 0.71 3.14
C LYS A 108 -13.30 0.11 3.81
N ILE A 109 -13.64 -1.13 3.48
CA ILE A 109 -14.84 -1.82 3.95
C ILE A 109 -14.65 -2.37 5.37
N GLU A 110 -13.46 -2.87 5.72
CA GLU A 110 -13.17 -3.39 7.06
C GLU A 110 -12.83 -2.28 8.07
N PHE A 111 -12.19 -1.20 7.64
CA PHE A 111 -11.93 -0.06 8.52
C PHE A 111 -13.23 0.56 9.06
N GLN A 112 -14.31 0.60 8.25
CA GLN A 112 -15.61 1.08 8.70
C GLN A 112 -16.32 0.14 9.69
N LYS A 113 -16.06 -1.18 9.64
CA LYS A 113 -16.61 -2.16 10.59
C LYS A 113 -15.92 -2.10 11.95
N ARG A 114 -14.63 -1.72 11.99
CA ARG A 114 -13.84 -1.59 13.22
C ARG A 114 -13.83 -0.16 13.79
N ASN A 115 -14.63 0.75 13.24
CA ASN A 115 -14.70 2.14 13.69
C ASN A 115 -15.75 2.27 14.83
N PRO A 116 -15.32 2.44 16.10
CA PRO A 116 -16.24 2.54 17.24
C PRO A 116 -17.12 3.79 17.21
N ALA A 117 -16.81 4.78 16.37
CA ALA A 117 -17.64 5.97 16.17
C ALA A 117 -19.04 5.64 15.58
N LYS A 118 -19.18 4.53 14.84
CA LYS A 118 -20.50 4.02 14.39
C LYS A 118 -21.15 3.07 15.39
N ALA A 119 -20.38 2.47 16.32
CA ALA A 119 -20.93 1.60 17.35
C ALA A 119 -21.60 2.37 18.50
N MET A 120 -21.28 3.65 18.68
CA MET A 120 -21.89 4.52 19.72
C MET A 120 -22.99 5.46 19.20
N SER A 121 -23.43 5.32 17.94
CA SER A 121 -24.56 6.07 17.37
C SER A 121 -25.79 5.19 17.12
N GLY A 122 -25.77 3.94 17.55
CA GLY A 122 -26.93 3.06 17.60
C GLY A 122 -27.05 2.45 18.98
N GLY A 123 -27.84 3.08 19.85
CA GLY A 123 -28.11 2.67 21.22
C GLY A 123 -28.61 3.84 22.04
#